data_AF-A0A920GEA5-F1
#
_entry.id   AF-A0A920GEA5-F1
#
_cell.length_a   1.000
_cell.length_b   1.000
_cell.length_c   1.000
_cell.angle_alpha   90.00
_cell.angle_beta   90.00
_cell.angle_gamma   90.00
#
_symmetry.space_group_name_H-M   'P 1'
#
loop_
_entity.id
_entity.type
_entity.pdbx_description
1 polymer ?
#
loop_
_entity_poly.entity_id
_entity_poly.type
_entity_poly.pdbx_seq_one_letter_code
_entity_poly.pdbx_strand_id
1 'polypeptide(L)'
;MLQVAYLSGPPVLFSSADQPGDYQGIIITSKHASRYLADQPDASSELRCLPVWCVGSGSANILRQAGFAIAYAGKGNAADLADQVCQQGAAGPFLWLSGRDVHLDMTACLKAQGITVKRQIVYHADGLLTPYQVVQDHLLSEQPAAVIVFSARTLEQFQLWLAEYVPTAKPVQLTVLRPVQA
;
A
#
# COMPACT_ATOMS: atom_id res chain seq x y z
N MET A 1 11.37 -1.78 11.41
CA MET A 1 10.64 -2.64 10.45
C MET A 1 9.32 -1.94 10.11
N LEU A 2 8.79 -1.99 8.89
CA LEU A 2 7.45 -1.41 8.65
C LEU A 2 6.38 -2.39 9.15
N GLN A 3 5.56 -1.94 10.09
CA GLN A 3 4.38 -2.67 10.55
C GLN A 3 3.17 -2.18 9.75
N VAL A 4 2.49 -3.13 9.10
CA VAL A 4 1.24 -2.84 8.40
C VAL A 4 0.10 -3.04 9.37
N ALA A 5 -0.66 -1.98 9.60
CA ALA A 5 -1.91 -2.03 10.34
C ALA A 5 -3.07 -1.73 9.38
N TYR A 6 -4.04 -2.63 9.37
CA TYR A 6 -5.29 -2.47 8.64
C TYR A 6 -6.27 -1.66 9.50
N LEU A 7 -7.06 -0.79 8.87
CA LEU A 7 -8.13 -0.11 9.58
C LEU A 7 -9.23 -1.12 9.95
N SER A 8 -9.79 -0.97 11.15
CA SER A 8 -10.86 -1.84 11.64
C SER A 8 -12.16 -1.60 10.87
N GLY A 9 -12.88 -2.68 10.58
CA GLY A 9 -14.17 -2.66 9.89
C GLY A 9 -14.06 -2.86 8.37
N PRO A 10 -15.17 -3.13 7.69
CA PRO A 10 -15.20 -3.26 6.23
C PRO A 10 -14.87 -1.92 5.55
N PRO A 11 -14.60 -1.92 4.23
CA PRO A 11 -14.55 -0.69 3.48
C PRO A 11 -15.76 0.19 3.86
N VAL A 12 -15.58 1.50 4.10
CA VAL A 12 -16.59 2.47 4.57
C VAL A 12 -17.63 2.76 3.46
N LEU A 13 -17.98 1.74 2.69
CA LEU A 13 -19.13 1.66 1.82
C LEU A 13 -20.46 1.74 2.58
N PHE A 14 -20.43 1.93 3.90
CA PHE A 14 -21.60 1.86 4.76
C PHE A 14 -21.78 3.10 5.64
N SER A 15 -21.36 4.28 5.15
CA SER A 15 -22.10 5.48 5.57
C SER A 15 -23.48 5.38 4.92
N SER A 16 -24.56 5.73 5.61
CA SER A 16 -25.96 5.54 5.18
C SER A 16 -26.35 6.22 3.85
N ALA A 17 -25.41 6.82 3.12
CA ALA A 17 -25.61 7.57 1.89
C ALA A 17 -25.05 6.90 0.62
N ASP A 18 -24.12 5.93 0.71
CA ASP A 18 -23.53 5.29 -0.48
C ASP A 18 -23.83 3.78 -0.47
N GLN A 19 -24.26 3.22 -1.60
CA GLN A 19 -24.49 1.78 -1.75
C GLN A 19 -23.45 1.13 -2.67
N PRO A 20 -23.10 -0.17 -2.46
CA PRO A 20 -22.16 -0.88 -3.33
C PRO A 20 -22.53 -0.87 -4.82
N GLY A 21 -23.83 -0.79 -5.14
CA GLY A 21 -24.34 -0.67 -6.50
C GLY A 21 -24.02 0.66 -7.20
N ASP A 22 -23.49 1.64 -6.47
CA ASP A 22 -23.14 2.95 -7.03
C ASP A 22 -21.79 2.93 -7.76
N TYR A 23 -20.96 1.89 -7.57
CA TYR A 23 -19.61 1.80 -8.16
C TYR A 23 -19.57 0.88 -9.37
N GLN A 24 -18.76 1.22 -10.37
CA GLN A 24 -18.52 0.38 -11.55
C GLN A 24 -17.36 -0.61 -11.36
N GLY A 25 -16.57 -0.45 -10.31
CA GLY A 25 -15.43 -1.33 -10.04
C GLY A 25 -14.59 -0.90 -8.86
N ILE A 26 -13.66 -1.78 -8.47
CA ILE A 26 -12.73 -1.55 -7.38
C ILE A 26 -11.32 -1.42 -7.94
N ILE A 27 -10.59 -0.38 -7.56
CA ILE A 27 -9.18 -0.18 -7.89
C ILE A 27 -8.32 -0.62 -6.71
N ILE A 28 -7.28 -1.42 -7.01
CA ILE A 28 -6.33 -1.95 -6.04
C ILE A 28 -4.90 -1.67 -6.49
N THR A 29 -4.17 -0.87 -5.71
CA THR A 29 -2.80 -0.47 -6.01
C THR A 29 -1.73 -1.14 -5.14
N SER A 30 -2.11 -2.07 -4.26
CA SER A 30 -1.16 -2.83 -3.44
C SER A 30 -1.66 -4.20 -3.03
N LYS A 31 -0.74 -5.12 -2.74
CA LYS A 31 -1.08 -6.45 -2.19
C LYS A 31 -1.73 -6.35 -0.81
N HIS A 32 -1.45 -5.28 -0.05
CA HIS A 32 -2.05 -5.07 1.27
C HIS A 32 -3.54 -4.73 1.15
N ALA A 33 -3.91 -3.86 0.21
CA ALA A 33 -5.32 -3.60 -0.08
C ALA A 33 -6.05 -4.87 -0.57
N SER A 34 -5.41 -5.72 -1.39
CA SER A 34 -5.97 -7.02 -1.77
C SER A 34 -6.27 -7.92 -0.57
N ARG A 35 -5.31 -8.07 0.36
CA ARG A 35 -5.50 -8.90 1.55
C ARG A 35 -6.62 -8.36 2.44
N TYR A 36 -6.59 -7.06 2.68
CA TYR A 36 -7.64 -6.39 3.44
C TYR A 36 -9.03 -6.68 2.86
N LEU A 37 -9.21 -6.57 1.54
CA LEU A 37 -10.49 -6.82 0.88
C LEU A 37 -10.89 -8.31 0.90
N ALA A 38 -9.92 -9.21 0.71
CA ALA A 38 -10.15 -10.66 0.78
C ALA A 38 -10.59 -11.12 2.17
N ASP A 39 -10.06 -10.50 3.22
CA ASP A 39 -10.31 -10.86 4.62
C ASP A 39 -11.61 -10.23 5.18
N GLN A 40 -12.43 -9.55 4.36
CA GLN A 40 -13.70 -8.99 4.83
C GLN A 40 -14.83 -10.04 4.80
N PRO A 41 -15.27 -10.55 5.97
CA PRO A 41 -16.37 -11.52 6.02
C PRO A 41 -17.70 -10.91 5.57
N ASP A 42 -17.89 -9.61 5.83
CA ASP A 42 -19.09 -8.82 5.51
C ASP A 42 -18.97 -8.03 4.20
N ALA A 43 -17.99 -8.35 3.33
CA ALA A 43 -18.05 -7.84 1.97
C ALA A 43 -19.35 -8.37 1.34
N SER A 44 -20.35 -7.49 1.20
CA SER A 44 -21.64 -7.83 0.63
C SER A 44 -21.45 -8.57 -0.69
N SER A 45 -22.37 -9.47 -1.03
CA SER A 45 -22.37 -10.15 -2.33
C SER A 45 -22.18 -9.17 -3.49
N GLU A 46 -22.74 -7.98 -3.36
CA GLU A 46 -22.62 -6.86 -4.30
C GLU A 46 -21.19 -6.39 -4.53
N LEU A 47 -20.35 -6.30 -3.48
CA LEU A 47 -18.94 -5.94 -3.63
C LEU A 47 -18.14 -6.99 -4.40
N ARG A 48 -18.46 -8.27 -4.19
CA ARG A 48 -17.81 -9.37 -4.90
C ARG A 48 -18.22 -9.42 -6.38
N CYS A 49 -19.37 -8.85 -6.72
CA CYS A 49 -19.82 -8.69 -8.10
C CYS A 49 -19.09 -7.55 -8.84
N LEU A 50 -18.46 -6.61 -8.13
CA LEU A 50 -17.72 -5.53 -8.78
C LEU A 50 -16.43 -6.04 -9.41
N PRO A 51 -16.15 -5.67 -10.68
CA PRO A 51 -14.90 -6.03 -11.32
C PRO A 51 -13.73 -5.27 -10.66
N VAL A 52 -12.64 -6.00 -10.38
CA VAL A 52 -11.47 -5.44 -9.72
C VAL A 52 -10.33 -5.17 -10.72
N TRP A 53 -9.78 -3.97 -10.60
CA TRP A 53 -8.70 -3.41 -11.40
C TRP A 53 -7.42 -3.34 -10.55
N CYS A 54 -6.46 -4.20 -10.85
CA CYS A 54 -5.24 -4.35 -10.06
C CYS A 54 -4.02 -3.83 -10.80
N VAL A 55 -3.14 -3.11 -10.09
CA VAL A 55 -1.86 -2.66 -10.67
C VAL A 55 -0.98 -3.84 -11.09
N GLY A 56 -1.08 -4.99 -10.41
CA GLY A 56 -0.15 -6.11 -10.56
C GLY A 56 -0.81 -7.47 -10.41
N SER A 57 -0.26 -8.48 -11.07
CA SER A 57 -0.70 -9.89 -11.00
C SER A 57 -0.74 -10.45 -9.57
N GLY A 58 0.22 -10.07 -8.73
CA GLY A 58 0.24 -10.51 -7.33
C GLY A 58 -0.95 -10.02 -6.51
N SER A 59 -1.45 -8.80 -6.77
CA SER A 59 -2.67 -8.26 -6.15
C SER A 59 -3.92 -8.97 -6.68
N ALA A 60 -3.96 -9.22 -7.99
CA ALA A 60 -5.06 -9.92 -8.64
C ALA A 60 -5.20 -11.37 -8.15
N ASN A 61 -4.08 -12.09 -7.98
CA ASN A 61 -4.11 -13.49 -7.57
C ASN A 61 -4.70 -13.69 -6.16
N ILE A 62 -4.39 -12.80 -5.22
CA ILE A 62 -4.99 -12.82 -3.87
C ILE A 62 -6.52 -12.72 -3.97
N LEU A 63 -7.02 -11.81 -4.81
CA LEU A 63 -8.45 -11.56 -4.94
C LEU A 63 -9.19 -12.63 -5.76
N ARG A 64 -8.54 -13.24 -6.75
CA ARG A 64 -9.07 -14.42 -7.44
C ARG A 64 -9.30 -15.58 -6.47
N GLN A 65 -8.35 -15.83 -5.57
CA GLN A 65 -8.48 -16.87 -4.55
C GLN A 65 -9.63 -16.57 -3.57
N ALA A 66 -9.92 -15.29 -3.35
CA ALA A 66 -11.06 -14.83 -2.55
C ALA A 66 -12.39 -14.71 -3.35
N GLY A 67 -12.42 -15.15 -4.62
CA GLY A 67 -13.64 -15.21 -5.43
C GLY A 67 -14.03 -13.92 -6.14
N PHE A 68 -13.16 -12.91 -6.21
CA PHE A 68 -13.43 -11.67 -6.95
C PHE A 68 -13.20 -11.83 -8.45
N ALA A 69 -14.05 -11.18 -9.25
CA ALA A 69 -13.83 -11.01 -10.68
C ALA A 69 -12.74 -9.96 -10.94
N ILE A 70 -11.71 -10.30 -11.72
CA ILE A 70 -10.63 -9.38 -12.07
C ILE A 70 -10.87 -8.84 -13.48
N ALA A 71 -11.14 -7.54 -13.61
CA ALA A 71 -11.25 -6.85 -14.88
C ALA A 71 -9.87 -6.68 -15.55
N TYR A 72 -8.87 -6.33 -14.75
CA TYR A 72 -7.53 -6.04 -15.24
C TYR A 72 -6.46 -6.34 -14.19
N ALA A 73 -5.32 -6.84 -14.64
CA ALA A 73 -4.13 -7.04 -13.82
C ALA A 73 -2.88 -6.58 -14.58
N GLY A 74 -2.30 -5.47 -14.14
CA GLY A 74 -1.12 -4.87 -14.77
C GLY A 74 0.20 -5.50 -14.34
N LYS A 75 1.30 -4.75 -14.55
CA LYS A 75 2.68 -5.15 -14.26
C LYS A 75 3.28 -4.52 -13.00
N GLY A 76 2.48 -3.81 -12.21
CA GLY A 76 2.85 -3.21 -10.93
C GLY A 76 2.89 -1.69 -10.90
N ASN A 77 2.42 -1.02 -11.95
CA ASN A 77 2.44 0.44 -12.07
C ASN A 77 1.04 1.04 -11.92
N ALA A 78 0.91 2.06 -11.08
CA ALA A 78 -0.35 2.79 -10.88
C ALA A 78 -0.71 3.72 -12.04
N ALA A 79 0.28 4.29 -12.74
CA ALA A 79 0.05 5.11 -13.92
C ALA A 79 -0.53 4.28 -15.07
N ASP A 80 0.12 3.15 -15.40
CA ASP A 80 -0.39 2.21 -16.41
C ASP A 80 -1.81 1.73 -16.08
N LEU A 81 -2.11 1.49 -14.80
CA LEU A 81 -3.47 1.11 -14.39
C LEU A 81 -4.48 2.22 -14.68
N ALA A 82 -4.15 3.48 -14.39
CA ALA A 82 -5.03 4.61 -14.67
C ALA A 82 -5.31 4.74 -16.18
N ASP A 83 -4.27 4.62 -17.00
CA ASP A 83 -4.41 4.65 -18.46
C ASP A 83 -5.34 3.54 -18.96
N GLN A 84 -5.24 2.34 -18.39
CA GLN A 84 -6.09 1.21 -18.77
C GLN A 84 -7.55 1.40 -18.36
N VAL A 85 -7.82 1.99 -17.20
CA VAL A 85 -9.18 2.35 -16.79
C VAL A 85 -9.79 3.34 -17.78
N CYS A 86 -9.03 4.35 -18.20
CA CYS A 86 -9.48 5.33 -19.20
C CYS A 86 -9.73 4.70 -20.58
N GLN A 87 -8.82 3.84 -21.04
CA GLN A 87 -8.92 3.18 -22.35
C GLN A 87 -10.15 2.27 -22.47
N GLN A 88 -10.59 1.66 -21.38
CA GLN A 88 -11.79 0.82 -21.39
C GLN A 88 -13.09 1.60 -21.27
N GLY A 89 -13.04 2.94 -21.23
CA GLY A 89 -14.22 3.79 -21.26
C GLY A 89 -15.12 3.65 -20.03
N ALA A 90 -14.56 3.24 -18.89
CA ALA A 90 -15.32 3.11 -17.67
C ALA A 90 -15.74 4.49 -17.15
N ALA A 91 -17.04 4.73 -17.02
CA ALA A 91 -17.57 6.04 -16.62
C ALA A 91 -17.44 6.31 -15.10
N GLY A 92 -17.13 5.27 -14.32
CA GLY A 92 -17.10 5.34 -12.86
C GLY A 92 -18.49 5.50 -12.22
N PRO A 93 -18.57 5.73 -10.91
CA PRO A 93 -17.45 5.93 -10.01
C PRO A 93 -16.69 4.63 -9.68
N PHE A 94 -15.41 4.75 -9.35
CA PHE A 94 -14.59 3.65 -8.83
C PHE A 94 -14.36 3.79 -7.34
N LEU A 95 -14.33 2.67 -6.63
CA LEU A 95 -13.83 2.62 -5.26
C LEU A 95 -12.34 2.28 -5.29
N TRP A 96 -11.47 3.14 -4.76
CA TRP A 96 -10.04 2.87 -4.66
C TRP A 96 -9.63 2.52 -3.23
N LEU A 97 -9.25 1.27 -2.99
CA LEU A 97 -8.69 0.86 -1.70
C LEU A 97 -7.17 1.03 -1.72
N SER A 98 -6.68 1.84 -0.78
CA SER A 98 -5.30 2.32 -0.78
C SER A 98 -4.67 2.26 0.61
N GLY A 99 -3.33 2.37 0.64
CA GLY A 99 -2.64 2.76 1.87
C GLY A 99 -2.82 4.25 2.15
N ARG A 100 -2.56 4.69 3.38
CA ARG A 100 -2.55 6.12 3.74
C ARG A 100 -1.58 6.89 2.86
N ASP A 101 -0.38 6.35 2.72
CA ASP A 101 0.68 6.92 1.90
C ASP A 101 0.67 6.25 0.51
N VAL A 102 0.65 7.06 -0.55
CA VAL A 102 0.58 6.60 -1.95
C VAL A 102 1.63 7.31 -2.79
N HIS A 103 2.20 6.61 -3.76
CA HIS A 103 3.15 7.21 -4.72
C HIS A 103 2.47 7.97 -5.85
N LEU A 104 1.25 7.57 -6.19
CA LEU A 104 0.43 8.19 -7.22
C LEU A 104 -0.99 8.35 -6.67
N ASP A 105 -1.55 9.54 -6.83
CA ASP A 105 -2.95 9.82 -6.50
C ASP A 105 -3.86 9.41 -7.66
N MET A 106 -4.47 8.22 -7.52
CA MET A 106 -5.39 7.67 -8.52
C MET A 106 -6.65 8.52 -8.67
N THR A 107 -7.10 9.17 -7.59
CA THR A 107 -8.27 10.05 -7.64
C THR A 107 -7.99 11.27 -8.49
N ALA A 108 -6.84 11.93 -8.30
CA ALA A 108 -6.45 13.06 -9.13
C ALA A 108 -6.25 12.66 -10.61
N CYS A 109 -5.59 11.51 -10.85
CA CYS A 109 -5.28 11.03 -12.20
C CYS A 109 -6.54 10.74 -13.03
N LEU A 110 -7.49 9.99 -12.47
CA LEU A 110 -8.72 9.62 -13.17
C LEU A 110 -9.73 10.78 -13.23
N LYS A 111 -9.74 11.69 -12.24
CA LYS A 111 -10.57 12.89 -12.27
C LYS A 111 -10.21 13.82 -13.44
N ALA A 112 -8.92 13.91 -13.79
CA ALA A 112 -8.49 14.68 -14.96
C ALA A 112 -9.07 14.15 -16.29
N GLN A 113 -9.54 12.90 -16.30
CA GLN A 113 -10.18 12.24 -17.44
C GLN A 113 -11.71 12.16 -17.29
N GLY A 114 -12.30 12.88 -16.31
CA GLY A 114 -13.73 12.89 -16.05
C GLY A 114 -14.27 11.68 -15.29
N ILE A 115 -13.38 10.80 -14.78
CA ILE A 115 -13.78 9.58 -14.06
C ILE A 115 -13.74 9.84 -12.55
N THR A 116 -14.86 9.60 -11.88
CA THR A 116 -14.96 9.80 -10.43
C THR A 116 -14.33 8.60 -9.70
N VAL A 117 -13.49 8.88 -8.71
CA VAL A 117 -12.88 7.85 -7.85
C VAL A 117 -13.05 8.24 -6.40
N LYS A 118 -13.71 7.38 -5.63
CA LYS A 118 -13.78 7.50 -4.18
C LYS A 118 -12.62 6.73 -3.56
N ARG A 119 -11.66 7.46 -2.99
CA ARG A 119 -10.54 6.85 -2.27
C ARG A 119 -10.97 6.43 -0.88
N GLN A 120 -10.60 5.22 -0.51
CA GLN A 120 -10.61 4.75 0.85
C GLN A 120 -9.21 4.29 1.27
N ILE A 121 -8.76 4.80 2.40
CA ILE A 121 -7.55 4.32 3.07
C ILE A 121 -7.98 3.10 3.90
N VAL A 122 -7.32 1.96 3.70
CA VAL A 122 -7.64 0.70 4.41
C VAL A 122 -6.47 0.15 5.20
N TYR A 123 -5.29 0.71 5.02
CA TYR A 123 -4.12 0.39 5.83
C TYR A 123 -3.16 1.57 5.91
N HIS A 124 -2.27 1.50 6.88
CA HIS A 124 -1.05 2.29 6.92
C HIS A 124 0.14 1.38 7.24
N ALA A 125 1.34 1.78 6.83
CA ALA A 125 2.56 1.02 7.01
C ALA A 125 3.56 1.86 7.81
N ASP A 126 3.43 1.89 9.12
CA ASP A 126 4.25 2.74 9.97
C ASP A 126 5.55 2.04 10.39
N GLY A 127 6.60 2.82 10.60
CA GLY A 127 7.83 2.27 11.10
C GLY A 127 7.66 1.88 12.56
N LEU A 128 7.82 0.59 12.84
CA LEU A 128 8.02 0.09 14.18
C LEU A 128 9.51 0.22 14.52
N LEU A 129 9.79 1.07 15.51
CA LEU A 129 11.09 1.22 16.13
C LEU A 129 11.26 0.11 17.17
N THR A 130 11.59 -1.10 16.75
CA THR A 130 11.81 -2.22 17.68
C THR A 130 13.19 -2.09 18.33
N PRO A 131 13.33 -2.16 19.67
CA PRO A 131 14.63 -2.12 20.33
C PRO A 131 15.38 -3.44 20.13
N TYR A 132 16.15 -3.54 19.05
CA TYR A 132 17.01 -4.70 18.79
C TYR A 132 18.27 -4.62 19.66
N GLN A 133 18.23 -5.19 20.87
CA GLN A 133 19.33 -5.07 21.85
C GLN A 133 20.71 -5.44 21.27
N VAL A 134 20.81 -6.54 20.53
CA VAL A 134 22.07 -6.96 19.88
C VAL A 134 22.63 -5.91 18.90
N VAL A 135 21.75 -5.18 18.22
CA VAL A 135 22.15 -4.11 17.29
C VAL A 135 22.59 -2.88 18.07
N GLN A 136 21.90 -2.55 19.17
CA GLN A 136 22.27 -1.45 20.05
C GLN A 136 23.66 -1.69 20.66
N ASP A 137 23.88 -2.86 21.24
CA ASP A 137 25.15 -3.23 21.87
C ASP A 137 26.31 -3.18 20.86
N HIS A 138 26.11 -3.70 19.64
CA HIS A 138 27.11 -3.62 18.58
C HIS A 138 27.46 -2.16 18.21
N LEU A 139 26.45 -1.31 18.04
CA LEU A 139 26.67 0.10 17.68
C LEU A 139 27.27 0.94 18.82
N LEU A 140 26.94 0.62 20.07
CA LEU A 140 27.50 1.25 21.26
C LEU A 140 28.95 0.80 21.52
N SER A 141 29.36 -0.37 21.04
CA SER A 141 30.74 -0.86 21.11
C SER A 141 31.70 -0.20 20.11
N GLU A 142 31.21 0.79 19.34
CA GLU A 142 31.93 1.53 18.31
C GLU A 142 32.53 0.69 17.17
N GLN A 143 32.00 -0.53 16.98
CA GLN A 143 32.44 -1.41 15.90
C GLN A 143 31.83 -0.99 14.56
N PRO A 144 32.55 -1.18 13.44
CA PRO A 144 32.00 -0.93 12.11
C PRO A 144 30.72 -1.74 11.86
N ALA A 145 29.75 -1.12 11.20
CA ALA A 145 28.49 -1.75 10.81
C ALA A 145 28.02 -1.27 9.44
N ALA A 146 27.42 -2.19 8.69
CA ALA A 146 26.78 -1.90 7.41
C ALA A 146 25.27 -2.09 7.53
N VAL A 147 24.50 -1.17 6.94
CA VAL A 147 23.02 -1.19 6.97
C VAL A 147 22.51 -1.13 5.55
N ILE A 148 21.58 -2.03 5.22
CA ILE A 148 20.94 -2.06 3.91
C ILE A 148 19.59 -1.34 4.02
N VAL A 149 19.41 -0.30 3.21
CA VAL A 149 18.13 0.43 3.09
C VAL A 149 17.55 0.24 1.70
N PHE A 150 16.25 -0.02 1.62
CA PHE A 150 15.55 -0.37 0.38
C PHE A 150 14.82 0.82 -0.25
N SER A 151 14.64 1.91 0.50
CA SER A 151 14.00 3.15 0.05
C SER A 151 14.38 4.33 0.95
N ALA A 152 14.07 5.55 0.50
CA ALA A 152 14.20 6.76 1.32
C ALA A 152 13.46 6.62 2.67
N ARG A 153 12.23 6.08 2.62
CA ARG A 153 11.43 5.81 3.83
C ARG A 153 12.12 4.86 4.81
N THR A 154 12.77 3.79 4.33
CA THR A 154 13.50 2.88 5.25
C THR A 154 14.73 3.54 5.87
N LEU A 155 15.36 4.48 5.17
CA LEU A 155 16.47 5.27 5.71
C LEU A 155 16.00 6.25 6.79
N GLU A 156 14.91 6.97 6.54
CA GLU A 156 14.30 7.88 7.53
C GLU A 156 13.92 7.13 8.82
N GLN A 157 13.32 5.94 8.69
CA GLN A 157 12.98 5.12 9.85
C GLN A 157 14.22 4.61 10.60
N PHE A 158 15.29 4.30 9.89
CA PHE A 158 16.56 3.93 10.52
C PHE A 158 17.19 5.12 11.27
N GLN A 159 17.10 6.33 10.73
CA GLN A 159 17.58 7.55 11.41
C GLN A 159 16.79 7.81 12.70
N LEU A 160 15.46 7.68 12.67
CA LEU A 160 14.63 7.77 13.87
C LEU A 160 15.00 6.70 14.91
N TRP A 161 15.24 5.47 14.46
CA TRP A 161 15.69 4.38 15.34
C TRP A 161 17.02 4.68 16.02
N LEU A 162 18.00 5.22 15.29
CA LEU A 162 19.29 5.61 15.86
C LEU A 162 19.12 6.70 16.93
N ALA A 163 18.32 7.73 16.63
CA ALA A 163 18.07 8.83 17.55
C ALA A 163 17.39 8.35 18.85
N GLU A 164 16.48 7.38 18.76
CA GLU A 164 15.76 6.83 19.90
C GLU A 164 16.65 5.92 20.77
N TYR A 165 17.37 4.98 20.16
CA TYR A 165 18.00 3.88 20.92
C TYR A 165 19.52 3.96 21.05
N VAL A 166 20.20 4.66 20.15
CA VAL A 166 21.66 4.80 20.15
C VAL A 166 22.08 6.21 19.71
N PRO A 167 21.62 7.27 20.40
CA PRO A 167 21.85 8.66 19.99
C PRO A 167 23.33 9.06 19.96
N THR A 168 24.20 8.29 20.62
CA THR A 168 25.64 8.48 20.68
C THR A 168 26.41 7.75 19.58
N ALA A 169 25.74 6.98 18.71
CA ALA A 169 26.39 6.25 17.63
C ALA A 169 27.12 7.21 16.68
N LYS A 170 28.39 6.91 16.37
CA LYS A 170 29.22 7.77 15.52
C LYS A 170 28.90 7.53 14.05
N PRO A 171 28.58 8.55 13.23
CA PRO A 171 28.29 8.35 11.81
C PRO A 171 29.41 7.64 11.04
N VAL A 172 30.68 7.82 11.44
CA VAL A 172 31.85 7.23 10.78
C VAL A 172 31.91 5.70 10.86
N GLN A 173 31.19 5.07 11.80
CA GLN A 173 31.14 3.61 11.94
C GLN A 173 30.05 2.96 11.08
N LEU A 174 29.17 3.76 10.47
CA LEU A 174 28.00 3.30 9.73
C LEU A 174 28.21 3.48 8.23
N THR A 175 28.16 2.38 7.49
CA THR A 175 28.07 2.41 6.03
C THR A 175 26.64 2.07 5.60
N VAL A 176 25.98 2.98 4.89
CA VAL A 176 24.63 2.76 4.35
C VAL A 176 24.74 2.26 2.92
N LEU A 177 24.21 1.06 2.68
CA LEU A 177 24.15 0.42 1.37
C LEU A 177 22.74 0.54 0.81
N ARG A 178 22.62 1.01 -0.43
CA ARG A 178 21.38 1.00 -1.20
C ARG A 178 21.51 -0.03 -2.33
N PRO A 179 20.63 -1.04 -2.40
CA PRO A 179 20.60 -1.94 -3.54
C PRO A 179 20.31 -1.16 -4.82
N VAL A 180 21.16 -1.31 -5.83
CA VAL A 180 20.84 -0.85 -7.19
C VAL A 180 19.82 -1.84 -7.74
N GLN A 181 18.63 -1.35 -8.09
CA GLN A 181 17.64 -2.19 -8.77
C GLN A 181 18.24 -2.60 -10.12
N ALA A 182 18.41 -3.91 -10.31
CA ALA A 182 18.87 -4.51 -11.56
C ALA A 182 17.78 -4.45 -12.64
#